data_AF-A0AAW0NWU2-F1
#
_entry.id   AF-A0AAW0NWU2-F1
#
_cell.length_a   1.000
_cell.length_b   1.000
_cell.length_c   1.000
_cell.angle_alpha   90.00
_cell.angle_beta   90.00
_cell.angle_gamma   90.00
#
_symmetry.space_group_name_H-M   'P 1'
#
loop_
_entity.id
_entity.type
_entity.pdbx_description
1 polymer ?
#
loop_
_entity_poly.entity_id
_entity_poly.type
_entity_poly.pdbx_seq_one_letter_code
_entity_poly.pdbx_strand_id
1 'polypeptide(L)'
;MENCESLGIELVLHEKDRPAPCCPHGPTLLFEKICEEGAKGRRFYACSACRDRKDCNFFQWEDEKVSEARRLAREEENKSKMPPFTHKQYCARLKKFADHSSHRLAEVTSAQLKRPSVLLRPLENKKSNAQYLFADRSANFLLDTLVKLGFNKVLCVGTPRLHELIKLRTLEKKDEPIKSLLLDIDFSHHFLFKYN
;
A
#
# COMPACT_ATOMS: atom_id res chain seq x y z
N MET A 1 -6.70 -1.36 39.58
CA MET A 1 -6.40 -1.25 38.13
C MET A 1 -4.91 -1.46 38.00
N GLU A 2 -4.48 -2.71 37.88
CA GLU A 2 -3.05 -3.03 37.78
C GLU A 2 -2.53 -2.55 36.44
N ASN A 3 -1.64 -1.56 36.52
CA ASN A 3 -0.88 -1.06 35.40
C ASN A 3 0.25 -2.05 35.12
N CYS A 4 -0.07 -3.17 34.46
CA CYS A 4 0.95 -4.11 34.03
C CYS A 4 1.82 -3.44 32.95
N GLU A 5 3.13 -3.32 33.22
CA GLU A 5 4.08 -2.81 32.24
C GLU A 5 4.13 -3.77 31.04
N SER A 6 3.82 -3.28 29.84
CA SER A 6 3.77 -4.15 28.66
C SER A 6 5.17 -4.40 28.11
N LEU A 7 5.61 -5.65 28.07
CA LEU A 7 6.89 -6.06 27.49
C LEU A 7 6.89 -6.03 25.95
N GLY A 8 5.71 -6.04 25.33
CA GLY A 8 5.57 -6.04 23.88
C GLY A 8 4.13 -6.26 23.43
N ILE A 9 3.98 -6.49 22.13
CA ILE A 9 2.70 -6.81 21.48
C ILE A 9 2.91 -8.05 20.63
N GLU A 10 2.03 -9.03 20.77
CA GLU A 10 1.98 -10.24 19.96
C GLU A 10 0.82 -10.18 18.96
N LEU A 11 1.02 -10.73 17.77
CA LEU A 11 -0.03 -10.92 16.77
C LEU A 11 -0.77 -12.23 17.05
N VAL A 12 -2.07 -12.15 17.28
CA VAL A 12 -2.91 -13.34 17.49
C VAL A 12 -3.50 -13.75 16.14
N LEU A 13 -3.21 -14.97 15.70
CA LEU A 13 -3.79 -15.53 14.49
C LEU A 13 -5.29 -15.75 14.70
N HIS A 14 -6.09 -15.17 13.82
CA HIS A 14 -7.54 -15.26 13.92
C HIS A 14 -8.04 -16.64 13.48
N GLU A 15 -8.90 -17.26 14.28
CA GLU A 15 -9.61 -18.49 13.91
C GLU A 15 -10.73 -18.16 12.91
N LYS A 16 -10.98 -19.04 11.94
CA LYS A 16 -11.76 -18.78 10.71
C LYS A 16 -13.22 -18.35 10.93
N ASP A 17 -13.75 -18.46 12.15
CA ASP A 17 -15.20 -18.36 12.41
C ASP A 17 -15.69 -16.95 12.79
N ARG A 18 -14.79 -15.96 12.87
CA ARG A 18 -15.18 -14.55 13.04
C ARG A 18 -14.46 -13.68 12.00
N PRO A 19 -15.11 -12.68 11.40
CA PRO A 19 -14.42 -11.72 10.56
C PRO A 19 -13.86 -10.57 11.41
N ALA A 20 -12.57 -10.25 11.24
CA ALA A 20 -11.98 -9.06 11.84
C ALA A 20 -12.69 -7.79 11.33
N PRO A 21 -12.93 -6.78 12.19
CA PRO A 21 -13.52 -5.52 11.75
C PRO A 21 -12.59 -4.82 10.75
N CYS A 22 -13.17 -4.11 9.79
CA CYS A 22 -12.40 -3.38 8.79
C CYS A 22 -12.13 -1.94 9.21
N CYS A 23 -10.93 -1.47 8.87
CA CYS A 23 -10.59 -0.05 8.82
C CYS A 23 -10.57 0.42 7.35
N PRO A 24 -10.27 1.70 7.06
CA PRO A 24 -10.17 2.19 5.68
C PRO A 24 -9.13 1.48 4.81
N HIS A 25 -8.18 0.76 5.42
CA HIS A 25 -7.10 0.03 4.76
C HIS A 25 -7.38 -1.48 4.61
N GLY A 26 -8.58 -1.94 4.97
CA GLY A 26 -8.99 -3.34 4.92
C GLY A 26 -9.12 -4.01 6.28
N PRO A 27 -9.10 -5.36 6.33
CA PRO A 27 -9.20 -6.11 7.58
C PRO A 27 -8.10 -5.73 8.57
N THR A 28 -8.51 -5.56 9.83
CA THR A 28 -7.58 -5.30 10.94
C THR A 28 -6.91 -6.57 11.41
N LEU A 29 -5.84 -6.41 12.18
CA LEU A 29 -5.14 -7.51 12.84
C LEU A 29 -5.48 -7.52 14.33
N LEU A 30 -5.56 -8.72 14.91
CA LEU A 30 -5.78 -8.93 16.33
C LEU A 30 -4.44 -8.99 17.06
N PHE A 31 -4.29 -8.16 18.09
CA PHE A 31 -3.08 -8.03 18.88
C PHE A 31 -3.36 -8.33 20.35
N GLU A 32 -2.38 -8.87 21.06
CA GLU A 32 -2.39 -9.07 22.52
C GLU A 32 -1.19 -8.35 23.14
N LYS A 33 -1.38 -7.65 24.27
CA LYS A 33 -0.24 -7.08 25.01
C LYS A 33 0.45 -8.19 25.80
N ILE A 34 1.76 -8.25 25.72
CA ILE A 34 2.55 -9.17 26.54
C ILE A 34 2.71 -8.53 27.92
N CYS A 35 2.21 -9.21 28.95
CA CYS A 35 2.32 -8.82 30.35
C CYS A 35 3.46 -9.60 31.03
N GLU A 36 4.07 -9.02 32.05
CA GLU A 36 4.98 -9.74 32.94
C GLU A 36 4.24 -10.89 33.65
N GLU A 37 4.96 -11.95 34.01
CA GLU A 37 4.44 -13.08 34.81
C GLU A 37 3.35 -13.96 34.16
N GLY A 38 3.32 -14.07 32.83
CA GLY A 38 2.48 -15.05 32.14
C GLY A 38 0.97 -14.75 32.16
N ALA A 39 0.57 -13.57 32.66
CA ALA A 39 -0.78 -13.07 32.52
C ALA A 39 -1.09 -12.80 31.04
N LYS A 40 -2.25 -13.26 30.54
CA LYS A 40 -2.69 -12.93 29.18
C LYS A 40 -3.16 -11.48 29.15
N GLY A 41 -2.57 -10.68 28.28
CA GLY A 41 -3.03 -9.32 28.05
C GLY A 41 -4.40 -9.29 27.37
N ARG A 42 -5.06 -8.14 27.45
CA ARG A 42 -6.34 -7.95 26.73
C ARG A 42 -6.08 -7.76 25.24
N ARG A 43 -6.89 -8.41 24.41
CA ARG A 43 -6.78 -8.41 22.95
C ARG A 43 -7.53 -7.26 22.29
N PHE A 44 -6.94 -6.71 21.23
CA PHE A 44 -7.52 -5.58 20.48
C PHE A 44 -7.21 -5.65 18.99
N TYR A 45 -8.12 -5.10 18.19
CA TYR A 45 -7.96 -4.91 16.76
C TYR A 45 -7.31 -3.56 16.45
N ALA A 46 -6.32 -3.57 15.56
CA ALA A 46 -5.68 -2.36 15.03
C ALA A 46 -5.34 -2.49 13.53
N CYS A 47 -5.02 -1.36 12.90
CA CYS A 47 -4.74 -1.30 11.46
C CYS A 47 -3.57 -2.23 11.07
N SER A 48 -3.75 -2.97 9.97
CA SER A 48 -2.71 -3.84 9.39
C SER A 48 -1.65 -3.06 8.59
N ALA A 49 -2.03 -1.89 8.09
CA ALA A 49 -1.21 -1.10 7.17
C ALA A 49 -0.51 0.11 7.82
N CYS A 50 -1.07 0.67 8.90
CA CYS A 50 -0.57 1.89 9.53
C CYS A 50 -0.17 1.63 10.97
N ARG A 51 1.09 1.91 11.31
CA ARG A 51 1.62 1.78 12.67
C ARG A 51 1.29 2.99 13.54
N ASP A 52 1.11 4.17 12.93
CA ASP A 52 0.73 5.39 13.66
C ASP A 52 -0.78 5.57 13.71
N ARG A 53 -1.30 5.84 14.91
CA ARG A 53 -2.72 6.11 15.14
C ARG A 53 -3.17 7.44 14.52
N LYS A 54 -2.24 8.32 14.16
CA LYS A 54 -2.52 9.55 13.41
C LYS A 54 -2.90 9.25 11.96
N ASP A 55 -2.31 8.22 11.36
CA ASP A 55 -2.59 7.81 9.98
C ASP A 55 -3.82 6.90 9.90
N CYS A 56 -3.99 6.01 10.89
CA CYS A 56 -5.22 5.24 11.08
C CYS A 56 -5.54 5.08 12.56
N ASN A 57 -6.57 5.76 13.04
CA ASN A 57 -6.96 5.77 14.44
C ASN A 57 -7.81 4.55 14.86
N PHE A 58 -8.01 3.56 13.97
CA PHE A 58 -8.82 2.39 14.26
C PHE A 58 -8.29 1.65 15.50
N PHE A 59 -9.19 1.43 16.45
CA PHE A 59 -8.94 0.63 17.65
C PHE A 59 -10.27 0.05 18.14
N GLN A 60 -10.27 -1.22 18.53
CA GLN A 60 -11.43 -1.89 19.13
C GLN A 60 -10.96 -3.05 20.00
N TRP A 61 -11.48 -3.19 21.23
CA TRP A 61 -11.17 -4.40 22.01
C TRP A 61 -11.91 -5.61 21.45
N GLU A 62 -11.32 -6.81 21.56
CA GLU A 62 -11.93 -8.04 21.03
C GLU A 62 -13.32 -8.32 21.63
N ASP A 63 -13.46 -8.07 22.93
CA ASP A 63 -14.66 -8.26 23.74
C ASP A 63 -15.61 -7.05 23.76
N GLU A 64 -15.28 -5.97 23.04
CA GLU A 64 -16.09 -4.76 22.98
C GLU A 64 -17.38 -4.98 22.20
N LYS A 65 -18.53 -4.79 22.87
CA LYS A 65 -19.84 -4.74 22.20
C LYS A 65 -19.99 -3.42 21.47
N VAL A 66 -19.93 -3.46 20.14
CA VAL A 66 -20.09 -2.28 19.28
C VAL A 66 -21.56 -2.10 18.90
N SER A 67 -22.11 -0.91 19.14
CA SER A 67 -23.48 -0.58 18.72
C SER A 67 -23.61 -0.52 17.19
N GLU A 68 -24.81 -0.76 16.69
CA GLU A 68 -25.08 -0.68 15.26
C GLU A 68 -24.78 0.71 14.68
N ALA A 69 -25.14 1.78 15.40
CA ALA A 69 -24.83 3.15 14.99
C ALA A 69 -23.32 3.39 14.82
N ARG A 70 -22.48 2.85 15.73
CA ARG A 70 -21.01 2.98 15.62
C ARG A 70 -20.45 2.14 14.47
N ARG A 71 -21.01 0.97 14.21
CA ARG A 71 -20.64 0.15 13.05
C ARG A 71 -20.95 0.87 11.73
N LEU A 72 -22.16 1.42 11.59
CA LEU A 72 -22.58 2.16 10.40
C LEU A 72 -21.74 3.42 10.17
N ALA A 73 -21.49 4.22 11.23
CA ALA A 73 -20.65 5.41 11.12
C ALA A 73 -19.23 5.07 10.64
N ARG A 74 -18.66 3.95 11.12
CA ARG A 74 -17.37 3.45 10.67
C ARG A 74 -17.39 2.99 9.22
N GLU A 75 -18.42 2.26 8.80
CA GLU A 75 -18.55 1.83 7.40
C GLU A 75 -18.63 3.03 6.45
N GLU A 76 -19.33 4.09 6.84
CA GLU A 76 -19.41 5.33 6.08
C GLU A 76 -18.06 6.05 6.01
N GLU A 77 -17.32 6.13 7.13
CA GLU A 77 -15.96 6.67 7.14
C GLU A 77 -15.00 5.84 6.27
N ASN A 78 -15.10 4.52 6.33
CA ASN A 78 -14.29 3.63 5.49
C ASN A 78 -14.61 3.87 4.00
N LYS A 79 -15.88 4.00 3.62
CA LYS A 79 -16.31 4.30 2.25
C LYS A 79 -15.83 5.67 1.79
N SER A 80 -15.88 6.70 2.63
CA SER A 80 -15.46 8.05 2.25
C SER A 80 -13.95 8.17 2.01
N LYS A 81 -13.16 7.29 2.63
CA LYS A 81 -11.70 7.19 2.43
C LYS A 81 -11.28 6.30 1.25
N MET A 82 -12.22 5.60 0.61
CA MET A 82 -11.93 4.89 -0.63
C MET A 82 -11.65 5.88 -1.77
N PRO A 83 -10.82 5.51 -2.78
CA PRO A 83 -10.60 6.35 -3.94
C PRO A 83 -11.95 6.77 -4.59
N PRO A 84 -12.26 8.08 -4.67
CA PRO A 84 -13.57 8.56 -5.12
C PRO A 84 -13.82 8.36 -6.61
N PHE A 85 -12.78 8.05 -7.38
CA PHE A 85 -12.86 7.88 -8.82
C PHE A 85 -12.23 6.57 -9.26
N THR A 86 -12.78 6.00 -10.32
CA THR A 86 -12.14 4.92 -11.05
C THR A 86 -10.86 5.40 -11.73
N HIS A 87 -9.96 4.48 -12.05
CA HIS A 87 -8.75 4.79 -12.82
C HIS A 87 -9.07 5.58 -14.11
N LYS A 88 -10.09 5.17 -14.88
CA LYS A 88 -10.50 5.85 -16.13
C LYS A 88 -10.90 7.31 -15.88
N GLN A 89 -11.57 7.59 -14.77
CA GLN A 89 -11.97 8.95 -14.39
C GLN A 89 -10.76 9.78 -13.95
N TYR A 90 -9.81 9.21 -13.19
CA TYR A 90 -8.57 9.90 -12.85
C TYR A 90 -7.76 10.27 -14.10
N CYS A 91 -7.67 9.36 -15.08
CA CYS A 91 -7.01 9.64 -16.36
C CYS A 91 -7.69 10.79 -17.13
N ALA A 92 -9.03 10.82 -17.17
CA ALA A 92 -9.77 11.88 -17.82
C ALA A 92 -9.58 13.24 -17.13
N ARG A 93 -9.56 13.25 -15.78
CA ARG A 93 -9.29 14.46 -14.98
C ARG A 93 -7.88 15.00 -15.21
N LEU A 94 -6.87 14.13 -15.26
CA LEU A 94 -5.49 14.53 -15.51
C LEU A 94 -5.35 15.21 -16.88
N LYS A 95 -5.96 14.64 -17.94
CA LYS A 95 -5.99 15.25 -19.27
C LYS A 95 -6.60 16.65 -19.24
N LYS A 96 -7.78 16.79 -18.63
CA LYS A 96 -8.46 18.09 -18.50
C LYS A 96 -7.64 19.11 -17.70
N PHE A 97 -6.88 18.65 -16.70
CA PHE A 97 -6.00 19.51 -15.91
C PHE A 97 -4.76 19.97 -16.71
N ALA A 98 -4.23 19.12 -17.59
CA ALA A 98 -3.14 19.49 -18.48
C ALA A 98 -3.53 20.56 -19.52
N ASP A 99 -4.83 20.73 -19.79
CA ASP A 99 -5.34 21.76 -20.68
C ASP A 99 -5.56 23.12 -19.98
N HIS A 100 -5.28 23.23 -18.67
CA HIS A 100 -5.50 24.45 -17.89
C HIS A 100 -4.30 25.41 -17.94
N SER A 101 -4.50 26.63 -18.45
CA SER A 101 -3.46 27.66 -18.62
C SER A 101 -3.04 28.39 -17.33
N SER A 102 -3.78 28.20 -16.23
CA SER A 102 -3.56 28.90 -14.95
C SER A 102 -2.49 28.29 -14.06
N HIS A 103 -1.92 27.15 -14.45
CA HIS A 103 -0.86 26.46 -13.70
C HIS A 103 0.36 26.26 -14.59
N ARG A 104 1.56 26.45 -14.02
CA ARG A 104 2.81 26.08 -14.70
C ARG A 104 2.91 24.56 -14.71
N LEU A 105 2.44 23.95 -15.80
CA LEU A 105 2.61 22.53 -16.04
C LEU A 105 4.08 22.27 -16.38
N ALA A 106 4.73 21.37 -15.64
CA ALA A 106 5.99 20.82 -16.09
C ALA A 106 5.71 19.88 -17.26
N GLU A 107 6.41 20.04 -18.39
CA GLU A 107 6.30 19.09 -19.48
C GLU A 107 6.72 17.70 -18.99
N VAL A 108 5.77 16.76 -18.99
CA VAL A 108 6.03 15.36 -18.67
C VAL A 108 6.14 14.60 -19.97
N THR A 109 7.33 14.08 -20.25
CA THR A 109 7.58 13.24 -21.41
C THR A 109 6.94 11.87 -21.26
N SER A 110 6.65 11.21 -22.38
CA SER A 110 6.19 9.81 -22.39
C SER A 110 7.18 8.86 -21.71
N ALA A 111 8.49 9.20 -21.69
CA ALA A 111 9.50 8.44 -20.97
C ALA A 111 9.34 8.56 -19.45
N GLN A 112 9.00 9.74 -18.94
CA GLN A 112 8.73 9.96 -17.51
C GLN A 112 7.45 9.26 -17.05
N LEU A 113 6.41 9.19 -17.88
CA LEU A 113 5.18 8.45 -17.56
C LEU A 113 5.39 6.94 -17.40
N LYS A 114 6.42 6.39 -18.06
CA LYS A 114 6.83 4.99 -17.91
C LYS A 114 7.71 4.74 -16.68
N ARG A 115 8.12 5.80 -15.97
CA ARG A 115 8.89 5.74 -14.72
C ARG A 115 8.23 6.55 -13.59
N PRO A 116 7.02 6.15 -13.13
CA PRO A 116 6.32 6.80 -12.02
C PRO A 116 7.16 7.09 -10.79
N SER A 117 8.04 6.17 -10.39
CA SER A 117 8.90 6.29 -9.21
C SER A 117 9.94 7.42 -9.30
N VAL A 118 10.16 7.98 -10.50
CA VAL A 118 11.01 9.16 -10.72
C VAL A 118 10.20 10.45 -10.69
N LEU A 119 8.92 10.39 -11.10
CA LEU A 119 8.01 11.52 -11.13
C LEU A 119 7.38 11.81 -9.76
N LEU A 120 6.97 10.76 -9.06
CA LEU A 120 6.33 10.83 -7.76
C LEU A 120 7.38 10.89 -6.66
N ARG A 121 7.19 11.80 -5.70
CA ARG A 121 8.03 11.84 -4.51
C ARG A 121 7.73 10.59 -3.66
N PRO A 122 8.77 9.87 -3.19
CA PRO A 122 8.55 8.70 -2.35
C PRO A 122 7.82 9.07 -1.06
N LEU A 123 6.88 8.22 -0.64
CA LEU A 123 6.20 8.35 0.65
C LEU A 123 7.07 7.73 1.75
N GLU A 124 8.07 8.48 2.22
CA GLU A 124 9.14 7.97 3.11
C GLU A 124 8.74 7.78 4.59
N ASN A 125 7.49 8.13 4.97
CA ASN A 125 7.05 7.97 6.35
C ASN A 125 7.10 6.48 6.77
N LYS A 126 8.08 6.13 7.60
CA LYS A 126 8.36 4.78 8.09
C LYS A 126 7.22 4.13 8.89
N LYS A 127 6.21 4.90 9.30
CA LYS A 127 5.06 4.40 10.06
C LYS A 127 3.85 4.04 9.20
N SER A 128 3.85 4.45 7.94
CA SER A 128 2.81 4.15 6.96
C SER A 128 3.41 3.44 5.75
N ASN A 129 3.83 4.19 4.73
CA ASN A 129 4.24 3.67 3.44
C ASN A 129 5.68 3.15 3.42
N ALA A 130 6.58 3.80 4.15
CA ALA A 130 8.01 3.45 4.23
C ALA A 130 8.64 3.21 2.84
N GLN A 131 8.32 4.06 1.86
CA GLN A 131 8.69 3.82 0.47
C GLN A 131 10.17 4.16 0.21
N TYR A 132 11.02 3.14 0.31
CA TYR A 132 12.44 3.23 -0.03
C TYR A 132 12.69 2.63 -1.41
N LEU A 133 12.86 3.50 -2.41
CA LEU A 133 13.07 3.07 -3.78
C LEU A 133 14.49 2.54 -3.99
N PHE A 134 14.62 1.47 -4.76
CA PHE A 134 15.93 0.97 -5.19
C PHE A 134 16.72 2.07 -5.94
N ALA A 135 18.03 2.11 -5.73
CA ALA A 135 18.92 2.83 -6.64
C ALA A 135 18.88 2.18 -8.04
N ASP A 136 19.12 2.96 -9.10
CA ASP A 136 19.09 2.43 -10.48
C ASP A 136 20.02 1.24 -10.67
N ARG A 137 21.23 1.31 -10.11
CA ARG A 137 22.20 0.21 -10.19
C ARG A 137 21.65 -1.09 -9.59
N SER A 138 21.05 -1.02 -8.40
CA SER A 138 20.48 -2.19 -7.72
C SER A 138 19.28 -2.75 -8.48
N ALA A 139 18.41 -1.87 -8.98
CA ALA A 139 17.21 -2.29 -9.70
C ALA A 139 17.55 -2.97 -11.04
N ASN A 140 18.55 -2.47 -11.78
CA ASN A 140 19.04 -3.12 -13.00
C ASN A 140 19.73 -4.46 -12.69
N PHE A 141 20.56 -4.52 -11.64
CA PHE A 141 21.16 -5.78 -11.19
C PHE A 141 20.10 -6.86 -10.91
N LEU A 142 19.01 -6.51 -10.23
CA LEU A 142 17.89 -7.42 -9.96
C LEU A 142 17.21 -7.87 -11.26
N LEU A 143 16.93 -6.93 -12.19
CA LEU A 143 16.35 -7.25 -13.49
C LEU A 143 17.23 -8.23 -14.28
N ASP A 144 18.54 -7.96 -14.38
CA ASP A 144 19.48 -8.83 -15.09
C ASP A 144 19.56 -10.22 -14.46
N THR A 145 19.48 -10.29 -13.13
CA THR A 145 19.44 -11.57 -12.40
C THR A 145 18.17 -12.35 -12.74
N LEU A 146 17.00 -11.70 -12.75
CA LEU A 146 15.74 -12.35 -13.13
C LEU A 146 15.78 -12.89 -14.56
N VAL A 147 16.34 -12.12 -15.49
CA VAL A 147 16.53 -12.53 -16.90
C VAL A 147 17.46 -13.74 -16.99
N LYS A 148 18.63 -13.68 -16.35
CA LYS A 148 19.63 -14.77 -16.38
C LYS A 148 19.11 -16.08 -15.81
N LEU A 149 18.23 -15.99 -14.81
CA LEU A 149 17.56 -17.15 -14.21
C LEU A 149 16.37 -17.65 -15.04
N GLY A 150 16.01 -16.97 -16.14
CA GLY A 150 14.94 -17.39 -17.04
C GLY A 150 13.52 -17.09 -16.54
N PHE A 151 13.35 -16.17 -15.58
CA PHE A 151 12.01 -15.80 -15.11
C PHE A 151 11.28 -14.92 -16.13
N ASN A 152 10.07 -15.35 -16.54
CA ASN A 152 9.22 -14.63 -17.50
C ASN A 152 7.96 -14.01 -16.88
N LYS A 153 7.71 -14.26 -15.59
CA LYS A 153 6.60 -13.70 -14.81
C LYS A 153 7.10 -13.28 -13.43
N VAL A 154 6.89 -12.02 -13.07
CA VAL A 154 7.38 -11.43 -11.82
C VAL A 154 6.23 -10.74 -11.09
N LEU A 155 5.94 -11.19 -9.86
CA LEU A 155 5.01 -10.51 -8.96
C LEU A 155 5.80 -9.51 -8.11
N CYS A 156 5.66 -8.22 -8.41
CA CYS A 156 6.29 -7.14 -7.67
C CYS A 156 5.40 -6.75 -6.50
N VAL A 157 5.76 -7.11 -5.27
CA VAL A 157 5.06 -6.64 -4.05
C VAL A 157 5.88 -5.49 -3.45
N GLY A 158 5.33 -4.27 -3.41
CA GLY A 158 6.00 -3.08 -2.86
C GLY A 158 7.30 -2.69 -3.59
N THR A 159 7.42 -3.01 -4.89
CA THR A 159 8.65 -2.80 -5.68
C THR A 159 8.38 -2.06 -6.99
N PRO A 160 7.84 -0.82 -6.93
CA PRO A 160 7.41 -0.09 -8.13
C PRO A 160 8.54 0.17 -9.12
N ARG A 161 9.76 0.49 -8.67
CA ARG A 161 10.89 0.78 -9.57
C ARG A 161 11.39 -0.44 -10.34
N LEU A 162 11.35 -1.63 -9.73
CA LEU A 162 11.68 -2.87 -10.45
C LEU A 162 10.59 -3.20 -11.47
N HIS A 163 9.32 -3.02 -11.10
CA HIS A 163 8.19 -3.19 -12.00
C HIS A 163 8.30 -2.31 -13.25
N GLU A 164 8.67 -1.04 -13.08
CA GLU A 164 8.94 -0.08 -14.17
C GLU A 164 10.01 -0.57 -15.12
N LEU A 165 11.17 -0.98 -14.61
CA LEU A 165 12.28 -1.43 -15.43
C LEU A 165 11.93 -2.69 -16.23
N ILE A 166 11.18 -3.63 -15.63
CA ILE A 166 10.68 -4.82 -16.34
C ILE A 166 9.77 -4.42 -17.52
N LYS A 167 8.86 -3.46 -17.31
CA LYS A 167 7.96 -2.96 -18.36
C LYS A 167 8.73 -2.25 -19.47
N LEU A 168 9.69 -1.40 -19.12
CA LEU A 168 10.53 -0.70 -20.09
C LEU A 168 11.32 -1.66 -20.97
N ARG A 169 12.01 -2.65 -20.37
CA ARG A 169 12.74 -3.69 -21.10
C ARG A 169 11.84 -4.40 -22.11
N THR A 170 10.63 -4.78 -21.69
CA THR A 170 9.66 -5.47 -22.54
C THR A 170 9.21 -4.61 -23.73
N LEU A 171 9.06 -3.30 -23.54
CA LEU A 171 8.70 -2.36 -24.61
C LEU A 171 9.83 -2.12 -25.61
N GLU A 172 11.10 -2.22 -25.18
CA GLU A 172 12.26 -2.04 -26.06
C GLU A 172 12.45 -3.20 -27.05
N LYS A 173 11.70 -4.31 -26.91
CA LYS A 173 11.71 -5.50 -27.80
C LYS A 173 13.10 -6.09 -28.10
N LYS A 174 14.09 -5.84 -27.24
CA LYS A 174 15.45 -6.35 -27.42
C LYS A 174 15.59 -7.83 -27.06
N ASP A 175 14.71 -8.32 -26.19
CA ASP A 175 14.76 -9.66 -25.61
C ASP A 175 13.33 -10.22 -25.40
N GLU A 176 13.25 -11.50 -25.01
CA GLU A 176 11.98 -12.13 -24.61
C GLU A 176 11.25 -11.32 -23.52
N PRO A 177 9.92 -11.11 -23.66
CA PRO A 177 9.17 -10.23 -22.79
C PRO A 177 8.97 -10.84 -21.40
N ILE A 178 9.18 -10.03 -20.36
CA ILE A 178 8.88 -10.40 -18.97
C ILE A 178 7.56 -9.75 -18.55
N LYS A 179 6.61 -10.56 -18.11
CA LYS A 179 5.35 -10.07 -17.56
C LYS A 179 5.56 -9.68 -16.10
N SER A 180 5.06 -8.51 -15.71
CA SER A 180 5.06 -8.07 -14.31
C SER A 180 3.69 -7.57 -13.86
N LEU A 181 3.40 -7.80 -12.58
CA LEU A 181 2.24 -7.26 -11.86
C LEU A 181 2.73 -6.57 -10.59
N LEU A 182 2.30 -5.34 -10.33
CA LEU A 182 2.61 -4.61 -9.11
C LEU A 182 1.43 -4.71 -8.13
N LEU A 183 1.72 -5.19 -6.92
CA LEU A 183 0.84 -5.08 -5.76
C LEU A 183 1.49 -4.07 -4.80
N ASP A 184 0.83 -2.93 -4.63
CA ASP A 184 1.31 -1.85 -3.78
C ASP A 184 0.13 -1.24 -3.00
N ILE A 185 0.42 -0.77 -1.79
CA ILE A 185 -0.55 -0.06 -0.96
C ILE A 185 -0.67 1.41 -1.39
N ASP A 186 0.36 1.97 -2.03
CA ASP A 186 0.30 3.30 -2.60
C ASP A 186 -0.48 3.30 -3.92
N PHE A 187 -1.73 3.77 -3.84
CA PHE A 187 -2.62 3.92 -4.99
C PHE A 187 -2.08 4.87 -6.07
N SER A 188 -1.12 5.75 -5.75
CA SER A 188 -0.55 6.70 -6.73
C SER A 188 0.08 5.98 -7.91
N HIS A 189 0.72 4.83 -7.67
CA HIS A 189 1.32 3.97 -8.69
C HIS A 189 0.26 3.31 -9.58
N HIS A 190 -0.91 2.97 -9.03
CA HIS A 190 -2.01 2.38 -9.80
C HIS A 190 -2.50 3.29 -10.93
N PHE A 191 -2.38 4.61 -10.78
CA PHE A 191 -2.81 5.57 -11.81
C PHE A 191 -1.91 5.62 -13.04
N LEU A 192 -0.66 5.17 -12.92
CA LEU A 192 0.32 5.34 -14.00
C LEU A 192 0.62 4.02 -14.74
N PHE A 193 0.42 2.87 -14.11
CA PHE A 193 0.74 1.57 -14.72
C PHE A 193 -0.34 0.97 -15.63
N LYS A 194 -1.59 1.46 -15.58
CA LYS A 194 -2.65 1.04 -16.51
C LYS A 194 -2.63 1.78 -17.85
N TYR A 195 -1.69 2.70 -18.03
CA TYR A 195 -1.55 3.52 -19.25
C TYR A 195 -0.60 2.92 -20.31
N ASN A 196 0.08 1.80 -20.01
CA ASN A 196 1.07 1.18 -20.90
C ASN A 196 0.72 -0.28 -21.24
#